data_AF-A0A103XCF1-F1
#
_entry.id   AF-A0A103XCF1-F1
#
_cell.length_a   1.000
_cell.length_b   1.000
_cell.length_c   1.000
_cell.angle_alpha   90.00
_cell.angle_beta   90.00
_cell.angle_gamma   90.00
#
_symmetry.space_group_name_H-M   'P 1'
#
loop_
_entity.id
_entity.type
_entity.pdbx_description
1 polymer ?
#
loop_
_entity_poly.entity_id
_entity_poly.type
_entity_poly.pdbx_seq_one_letter_code
_entity_poly.pdbx_strand_id
1 'polypeptide(L)'
;MATTKSVNASLWWEPFTDLLTELENLSTSSELPISLANKLKENHSWLLDSVSLFKPSNQKSREALDFQHVQIGSHHLTIQPKLKELAMKISSSLCLDEVQSYILVERSCEHDTYDLVVLEPLHL
;
A
#
# COMPACT_ATOMS: atom_id res chain seq x y z
N MET A 1 -5.25 0.59 -27.46
CA MET A 1 -4.69 -0.43 -26.55
C MET A 1 -5.05 -0.01 -25.14
N ALA A 2 -5.54 -0.92 -24.30
CA ALA A 2 -5.98 -0.55 -22.95
C ALA A 2 -4.77 -0.06 -22.14
N THR A 3 -4.79 1.19 -21.71
CA THR A 3 -3.73 1.81 -20.89
C THR A 3 -3.91 1.54 -19.40
N THR A 4 -5.02 0.91 -19.02
CA THR A 4 -5.42 0.64 -17.64
C THR A 4 -5.77 -0.83 -17.43
N LYS A 5 -5.29 -1.41 -16.33
CA LYS A 5 -5.65 -2.77 -15.89
C LYS A 5 -6.35 -2.72 -14.54
N SER A 6 -7.46 -3.44 -14.40
CA SER A 6 -8.14 -3.59 -13.09
C SER A 6 -7.68 -4.85 -12.37
N VAL A 7 -7.47 -4.74 -11.05
CA VAL A 7 -7.13 -5.83 -10.14
C VAL A 7 -8.07 -5.84 -8.93
N ASN A 8 -7.90 -6.84 -8.05
CA ASN A 8 -8.79 -7.05 -6.92
C ASN A 8 -8.69 -5.91 -5.89
N ALA A 9 -9.83 -5.40 -5.42
CA ALA A 9 -9.88 -4.29 -4.46
C ALA A 9 -9.21 -4.61 -3.10
N SER A 10 -9.15 -5.89 -2.71
CA SER A 10 -8.48 -6.32 -1.46
C SER A 10 -6.96 -6.12 -1.44
N LEU A 11 -6.36 -5.73 -2.58
CA LEU A 11 -4.95 -5.37 -2.64
C LEU A 11 -4.68 -3.97 -2.07
N TRP A 12 -5.71 -3.12 -1.94
CA TRP A 12 -5.57 -1.78 -1.37
C TRP A 12 -5.80 -1.77 0.14
N TRP A 13 -5.11 -0.85 0.82
CA TRP A 13 -5.35 -0.46 2.21
C TRP A 13 -5.08 1.02 2.38
N GLU A 14 -5.80 1.68 3.29
CA GLU A 14 -5.53 3.07 3.62
C GLU A 14 -4.24 3.18 4.46
N PRO A 15 -3.41 4.22 4.26
CA PRO A 15 -2.29 4.49 5.14
C PRO A 15 -2.75 4.68 6.59
N PHE A 16 -2.09 4.01 7.54
CA PHE A 16 -2.44 4.12 8.96
C PHE A 16 -1.91 5.40 9.62
N THR A 17 -1.08 6.19 8.92
CA THR A 17 -0.44 7.40 9.47
C THR A 17 -1.46 8.43 9.95
N ASP A 18 -2.50 8.69 9.16
CA ASP A 18 -3.52 9.68 9.50
C ASP A 18 -4.39 9.19 10.67
N LEU A 19 -4.77 7.92 10.64
CA LEU A 19 -5.52 7.29 11.73
C LEU A 19 -4.73 7.32 13.04
N LEU A 20 -3.45 6.97 12.99
CA LEU A 20 -2.56 6.99 14.15
C LEU A 20 -2.39 8.41 14.69
N THR A 21 -2.13 9.38 13.81
CA THR A 21 -1.99 10.80 14.18
C THR A 21 -3.27 11.30 14.85
N GLU A 22 -4.45 10.96 14.34
CA GLU A 22 -5.72 11.33 14.98
C GLU A 22 -5.87 10.72 16.37
N LEU A 23 -5.53 9.44 16.53
CA LEU A 23 -5.59 8.74 17.81
C LEU A 23 -4.63 9.33 18.85
N GLU A 24 -3.40 9.67 18.45
CA GLU A 24 -2.39 10.27 19.33
C GLU A 24 -2.77 11.67 19.81
N ASN A 25 -3.50 12.42 18.98
CA ASN A 25 -3.97 13.77 19.30
C ASN A 25 -5.31 13.79 20.05
N LEU A 26 -5.89 12.63 20.37
CA LEU A 26 -7.10 12.57 21.18
C LEU A 26 -6.84 13.01 22.61
N SER A 27 -7.67 13.92 23.09
CA SER A 27 -7.72 14.24 24.52
C SER A 27 -8.33 13.08 25.30
N THR A 28 -7.67 12.65 26.38
CA THR A 28 -8.07 11.52 27.23
C THR A 28 -9.44 11.68 27.90
N SER A 29 -9.98 12.90 27.93
CA SER A 29 -11.27 13.23 28.54
C SER A 29 -12.42 13.39 27.52
N SER A 30 -12.15 13.25 26.21
CA SER A 30 -13.18 13.40 25.18
C SER A 30 -13.83 12.07 24.83
N GLU A 31 -15.14 12.08 24.58
CA GLU A 31 -15.79 10.99 23.86
C GLU A 31 -15.15 10.85 22.46
N LEU A 32 -15.08 9.61 21.97
CA LEU A 32 -14.48 9.30 20.68
C LEU A 32 -15.32 9.93 19.54
N PRO A 33 -14.74 10.80 18.69
CA PRO A 33 -15.47 11.38 17.57
C PRO A 33 -16.06 10.29 16.65
N ILE A 34 -17.29 10.49 16.18
CA ILE A 34 -17.99 9.52 15.31
C ILE A 34 -17.19 9.25 14.02
N SER A 35 -16.54 10.28 13.46
CA SER A 35 -15.68 10.15 12.28
C SER A 35 -14.53 9.18 12.54
N LEU A 36 -13.86 9.29 13.68
CA LEU A 36 -12.76 8.42 14.07
C LEU A 36 -13.24 7.00 14.38
N ALA A 37 -14.40 6.86 15.04
CA ALA A 37 -15.04 5.57 15.25
C ALA A 37 -15.36 4.86 13.92
N ASN A 38 -15.77 5.60 12.89
CA ASN A 38 -16.01 5.05 11.56
C ASN A 38 -14.71 4.63 10.89
N LYS A 39 -13.64 5.45 10.93
CA LYS A 39 -12.32 5.07 10.42
C LYS A 39 -11.78 3.79 11.08
N LEU A 40 -11.94 3.65 12.39
CA LEU A 40 -11.56 2.44 13.12
C LEU A 40 -12.34 1.21 12.66
N LYS A 41 -13.65 1.35 12.40
CA LYS A 41 -14.48 0.26 11.86
C LYS A 41 -14.07 -0.12 10.44
N GLU A 42 -13.80 0.86 9.59
CA GLU A 42 -13.37 0.65 8.20
C GLU A 42 -12.00 -0.05 8.14
N ASN A 43 -11.10 0.28 9.08
CA ASN A 43 -9.77 -0.31 9.18
C ASN A 43 -9.73 -1.57 10.08
N HIS A 44 -10.86 -2.00 10.64
CA HIS A 44 -10.91 -3.06 11.65
C HIS A 44 -10.17 -4.34 11.22
N SER A 45 -10.44 -4.83 10.00
CA SER A 45 -9.79 -6.05 9.51
C SER A 45 -8.28 -5.90 9.40
N TRP A 46 -7.79 -4.74 8.96
CA TRP A 46 -6.35 -4.47 8.89
C TRP A 46 -5.71 -4.28 10.27
N LEU A 47 -6.44 -3.77 11.26
CA LEU A 47 -5.94 -3.70 12.63
C LEU A 47 -5.87 -5.09 13.28
N LEU A 48 -6.83 -5.96 12.98
CA LEU A 48 -6.94 -7.30 13.56
C LEU A 48 -5.97 -8.30 12.90
N ASP A 49 -6.01 -8.38 11.58
CA ASP A 49 -5.27 -9.39 10.80
C ASP A 49 -3.90 -8.87 10.32
N SER A 50 -3.73 -7.55 10.27
CA SER A 50 -2.47 -6.85 9.98
C SER A 50 -1.74 -7.42 8.77
N VAL A 51 -0.50 -7.87 8.98
CA VAL A 51 0.37 -8.42 7.94
C VAL A 51 -0.21 -9.65 7.23
N SER A 52 -1.20 -10.33 7.82
CA SER A 52 -1.84 -11.51 7.21
C SER A 52 -2.74 -11.16 6.01
N LEU A 53 -3.12 -9.89 5.86
CA LEU A 53 -3.94 -9.46 4.73
C LEU A 53 -3.12 -9.25 3.46
N PHE A 54 -1.80 -9.11 3.57
CA PHE A 54 -0.90 -9.14 2.45
C PHE A 54 -1.00 -10.47 1.70
N LYS A 55 -1.10 -10.38 0.38
CA LYS A 55 -1.31 -11.53 -0.51
C LYS A 55 0.04 -12.05 -1.01
N PRO A 56 0.15 -13.36 -1.29
CA PRO A 56 1.34 -13.89 -1.93
C PRO A 56 1.49 -13.37 -3.36
N SER A 57 2.69 -13.52 -3.93
CA SER A 57 2.98 -13.18 -5.33
C SER A 57 1.93 -13.72 -6.30
N ASN A 58 1.51 -12.89 -7.26
CA ASN A 58 0.40 -13.17 -8.15
C ASN A 58 0.69 -12.74 -9.59
N GLN A 59 0.63 -13.70 -10.51
CA GLN A 59 0.93 -13.45 -11.92
C GLN A 59 0.04 -12.35 -12.55
N LYS A 60 -1.24 -12.24 -12.15
CA LYS A 60 -2.13 -11.19 -12.66
C LYS A 60 -1.73 -9.81 -12.13
N SER A 61 -1.28 -9.73 -10.88
CA SER A 61 -0.77 -8.49 -10.28
C SER A 61 0.53 -8.05 -10.94
N ARG A 62 1.43 -9.01 -11.22
CA ARG A 62 2.66 -8.76 -11.99
C ARG A 62 2.37 -8.18 -13.37
N GLU A 63 1.49 -8.82 -14.13
CA GLU A 63 1.07 -8.36 -15.46
C GLU A 63 0.36 -7.00 -15.42
N ALA A 64 -0.37 -6.69 -14.33
CA ALA A 64 -1.02 -5.40 -14.19
C ALA A 64 -0.01 -4.24 -14.16
N LEU A 65 1.17 -4.46 -13.58
CA LEU A 65 2.25 -3.46 -13.55
C LEU A 65 2.97 -3.29 -14.90
N ASP A 66 2.59 -4.02 -15.95
CA ASP A 66 3.03 -3.73 -17.33
C ASP A 66 2.17 -2.64 -18.00
N PHE A 67 1.05 -2.25 -17.38
CA PHE A 67 0.17 -1.19 -17.87
C PHE A 67 0.56 0.17 -17.29
N GLN A 68 0.14 1.24 -17.97
CA GLN A 68 0.40 2.61 -17.51
C GLN A 68 -0.36 2.95 -16.23
N HIS A 69 -1.59 2.43 -16.10
CA HIS A 69 -2.43 2.63 -14.93
C HIS A 69 -2.96 1.31 -14.40
N VAL A 70 -3.07 1.21 -13.07
CA VAL A 70 -3.71 0.08 -12.40
C VAL A 70 -4.87 0.59 -11.56
N GLN A 71 -6.05 0.01 -11.75
CA GLN A 71 -7.25 0.32 -10.98
C GLN A 71 -7.47 -0.75 -9.90
N ILE A 72 -7.60 -0.31 -8.65
CA ILE A 72 -7.77 -1.15 -7.46
C ILE A 72 -9.04 -0.69 -6.73
N GLY A 73 -10.18 -1.31 -7.05
CA GLY A 73 -11.48 -0.80 -6.60
C GLY A 73 -11.71 0.64 -7.07
N SER A 74 -11.86 1.58 -6.13
CA SER A 74 -11.98 3.02 -6.38
C SER A 74 -10.64 3.75 -6.60
N HIS A 75 -9.51 3.10 -6.32
CA HIS A 75 -8.18 3.72 -6.35
C HIS A 75 -7.49 3.52 -7.70
N HIS A 76 -6.61 4.43 -8.06
CA HIS A 76 -5.84 4.39 -9.30
C HIS A 76 -4.36 4.62 -9.01
N LEU A 77 -3.51 3.76 -9.56
CA LEU A 77 -2.06 3.88 -9.53
C LEU A 77 -1.55 4.28 -10.91
N THR A 78 -0.56 5.18 -10.94
CA THR A 78 0.20 5.50 -12.15
C THR A 78 1.54 4.79 -12.08
N ILE A 79 1.79 3.87 -13.01
CA ILE A 79 2.95 2.99 -12.92
C ILE A 79 4.21 3.70 -13.42
N GLN A 80 5.17 3.87 -12.53
CA GLN A 80 6.49 4.39 -12.83
C GLN A 80 7.48 3.22 -12.98
N PRO A 81 8.22 3.10 -14.11
CA PRO A 81 9.15 2.00 -14.33
C PRO A 81 10.17 1.81 -13.20
N LYS A 82 10.70 2.90 -12.65
CA LYS A 82 11.68 2.87 -11.55
C LYS A 82 11.09 2.27 -10.27
N LEU A 83 9.86 2.67 -9.89
CA LEU A 83 9.19 2.15 -8.70
C LEU A 83 8.77 0.69 -8.90
N LYS A 84 8.37 0.32 -10.12
CA LYS A 84 8.09 -1.07 -10.47
C LYS A 84 9.29 -1.98 -10.28
N GLU A 85 10.48 -1.60 -10.71
CA GLU A 85 11.68 -2.42 -10.52
C GLU A 85 11.99 -2.68 -9.04
N LEU A 86 11.84 -1.65 -8.19
CA LEU A 86 11.96 -1.80 -6.74
C LEU A 86 10.86 -2.70 -6.18
N ALA A 87 9.62 -2.53 -6.63
CA ALA A 87 8.49 -3.35 -6.23
C ALA A 87 8.70 -4.83 -6.56
N MET A 88 9.30 -5.15 -7.71
CA MET A 88 9.65 -6.53 -8.09
C MET A 88 10.68 -7.14 -7.12
N LYS A 89 11.69 -6.36 -6.72
CA LYS A 89 12.68 -6.81 -5.73
C LYS A 89 12.00 -7.08 -4.39
N ILE A 90 11.21 -6.14 -3.88
CA ILE A 90 10.47 -6.31 -2.62
C ILE A 90 9.52 -7.51 -2.67
N SER A 91 8.76 -7.66 -3.75
CA SER A 91 7.86 -8.80 -3.97
C SER A 91 8.61 -10.13 -3.87
N SER A 92 9.77 -10.24 -4.52
CA SER A 92 10.59 -11.46 -4.47
C SER A 92 11.19 -11.73 -3.09
N SER A 93 11.64 -10.70 -2.36
CA SER A 93 12.23 -10.84 -1.03
C SER A 93 11.22 -11.18 0.06
N LEU A 94 9.99 -10.65 -0.04
CA LEU A 94 8.95 -10.78 0.99
C LEU A 94 7.84 -11.77 0.61
N CYS A 95 7.93 -12.41 -0.57
CA CYS A 95 6.86 -13.24 -1.14
C CYS A 95 5.51 -12.51 -1.20
N LEU A 96 5.54 -11.22 -1.53
CA LEU A 96 4.39 -10.31 -1.51
C LEU A 96 3.79 -10.13 -2.90
N ASP A 97 2.48 -9.91 -2.99
CA ASP A 97 1.80 -9.51 -4.22
C ASP A 97 2.46 -8.28 -4.84
N GLU A 98 2.65 -8.31 -6.15
CA GLU A 98 3.41 -7.31 -6.88
C GLU A 98 2.76 -5.92 -6.80
N VAL A 99 1.43 -5.83 -6.83
CA VAL A 99 0.71 -4.56 -6.71
C VAL A 99 0.83 -4.02 -5.28
N GLN A 100 0.72 -4.88 -4.26
CA GLN A 100 0.94 -4.45 -2.87
C GLN A 100 2.38 -4.01 -2.61
N SER A 101 3.34 -4.69 -3.23
CA SER A 101 4.76 -4.30 -3.20
C SER A 101 4.97 -2.93 -3.85
N TYR A 102 4.28 -2.64 -4.96
CA TYR A 102 4.32 -1.34 -5.62
C TYR A 102 3.75 -0.23 -4.72
N ILE A 103 2.60 -0.47 -4.09
CA ILE A 103 1.98 0.49 -3.16
C ILE A 103 2.95 0.82 -2.00
N LEU A 104 3.65 -0.18 -1.46
CA LEU A 104 4.66 0.05 -0.40
C LEU A 104 5.80 0.94 -0.88
N VAL A 105 6.36 0.66 -2.07
CA VAL A 105 7.44 1.47 -2.64
C VAL A 105 6.99 2.90 -2.89
N GLU A 106 5.84 3.07 -3.56
CA GLU A 106 5.30 4.38 -3.90
C GLU A 106 5.09 5.23 -2.65
N ARG A 107 4.42 4.70 -1.63
CA ARG A 107 4.17 5.41 -0.36
C ARG A 107 5.43 5.72 0.43
N SER A 108 6.45 4.86 0.34
CA SER A 108 7.74 5.10 1.01
C SER A 108 8.51 6.23 0.30
N CYS A 109 8.49 6.26 -1.03
CA CYS A 109 9.17 7.28 -1.82
C CYS A 109 8.43 8.63 -1.85
N GLU A 110 7.12 8.67 -1.62
CA GLU A 110 6.36 9.92 -1.48
C GLU A 110 6.76 10.71 -0.23
N HIS A 111 7.18 10.02 0.84
CA HIS A 111 7.66 10.65 2.07
C HIS A 111 9.15 11.03 2.02
N ASP A 112 9.92 10.39 1.16
CA ASP A 112 11.36 10.65 0.97
C ASP A 112 11.60 11.56 -0.24
N THR A 113 11.43 12.88 -0.04
CA THR A 113 12.04 13.89 -0.93
C THR A 113 13.57 13.93 -0.81
N TYR A 114 14.18 13.07 0.01
CA TYR A 114 15.63 12.90 0.13
C TYR A 114 15.97 11.40 0.14
N ASP A 115 16.76 10.98 -0.83
CA ASP A 115 17.46 9.69 -0.92
C ASP A 115 16.66 8.40 -1.19
N LEU A 116 16.35 8.23 -2.48
CA LEU A 116 16.25 6.92 -3.17
C LEU A 116 17.52 6.04 -3.05
N VAL A 117 18.47 6.38 -2.19
CA VAL A 117 19.78 5.73 -2.00
C VAL A 117 19.76 4.76 -0.80
N VAL A 118 18.78 4.83 0.10
CA VAL A 118 18.76 4.00 1.33
C VAL A 118 18.05 2.64 1.17
N LEU A 119 17.52 2.33 -0.01
CA LEU A 119 17.16 0.94 -0.35
C LEU A 119 18.41 0.19 -0.83
N GLU A 120 19.45 0.13 0.01
CA GLU A 120 20.50 -0.87 -0.13
C GLU A 120 19.84 -2.26 -0.07
N PRO A 121 20.27 -3.23 -0.90
CA PRO A 121 19.63 -4.52 -0.92
C PRO A 121 19.81 -5.15 0.46
N LEU A 122 18.69 -5.55 1.09
CA LEU A 122 18.73 -6.51 2.18
C LEU A 122 19.38 -7.78 1.62
N HIS A 123 20.70 -7.89 1.79
CA HIS A 123 21.43 -9.13 1.64
C HIS A 123 20.97 -10.04 2.78
N LEU A 124 19.97 -10.88 2.49
CA LEU A 124 19.72 -12.10 3.24
C LEU A 124 20.63 -13.21 2.71
#